data_AF-A0A959G9C6-F1
#
_entry.id   AF-A0A959G9C6-F1
#
_cell.length_a   1.000
_cell.length_b   1.000
_cell.length_c   1.000
_cell.angle_alpha   90.00
_cell.angle_beta   90.00
_cell.angle_gamma   90.00
#
_symmetry.space_group_name_H-M   'P 1'
#
loop_
_entity.id
_entity.type
_entity.pdbx_description
1 polymer ?
#
loop_
_entity_poly.entity_id
_entity_poly.type
_entity_poly.pdbx_seq_one_letter_code
_entity_poly.pdbx_strand_id
1 'polypeptide(L)'
;MKKYLCSIIFCYCSSLMLFGGGASIFRVEYSPSNPVVNQEVTFTLTNPNECQDYSIVPFVDAVFVVPLGENGNTRTGTFTYEDPGTYHISLDVDGVPCIPFRSNNDRELVSNFEFGPVGGPYTMAVLQGNVFCSPLIVAAPAPIPTMTQWGILVLLLLSAIVGVVYKFSSSPKVNIGAQH
;
A
#
# COMPACT_ATOMS: atom_id res chain seq x y z
N MET A 1 -30.28 31.04 25.09
CA MET A 1 -29.95 29.60 24.94
C MET A 1 -30.66 29.06 23.71
N LYS A 2 -29.97 28.98 22.57
CA LYS A 2 -30.45 28.25 21.38
C LYS A 2 -29.25 27.52 20.77
N LYS A 3 -29.45 26.24 20.54
CA LYS A 3 -28.45 25.19 20.35
C LYS A 3 -27.87 25.23 18.93
N TYR A 4 -26.57 24.98 18.85
CA TYR A 4 -25.79 24.84 17.62
C TYR A 4 -26.30 23.64 16.80
N LEU A 5 -26.85 23.93 15.61
CA LEU A 5 -27.14 22.95 14.57
C LEU A 5 -26.00 23.02 13.54
N CYS A 6 -24.79 22.63 13.95
CA CYS A 6 -23.65 22.42 13.07
C CYS A 6 -23.39 20.92 13.05
N SER A 7 -24.17 20.20 12.23
CA SER A 7 -23.97 18.77 12.01
C SER A 7 -23.65 18.56 10.53
N ILE A 8 -22.37 18.76 10.24
CA ILE A 8 -21.55 17.84 9.44
C ILE A 8 -22.24 17.38 8.14
N ILE A 9 -22.16 18.26 7.14
CA ILE A 9 -22.17 17.86 5.74
C ILE A 9 -20.84 17.13 5.51
N PHE A 10 -20.80 15.83 5.84
CA PHE A 10 -19.79 14.92 5.33
C PHE A 10 -20.05 14.87 3.82
N CYS A 11 -19.23 15.62 3.09
CA CYS A 11 -19.19 15.63 1.63
C CYS A 11 -18.75 14.23 1.19
N TYR A 12 -19.71 13.31 1.07
CA TYR A 12 -19.58 12.12 0.24
C TYR A 12 -19.44 12.60 -1.20
N CYS A 13 -18.21 12.93 -1.58
CA CYS A 13 -17.81 13.07 -2.97
C CYS A 13 -17.67 11.67 -3.57
N SER A 14 -18.76 10.90 -3.53
CA SER A 14 -18.91 9.66 -4.31
C SER A 14 -19.29 10.09 -5.72
N SER A 15 -18.33 10.66 -6.43
CA SER A 15 -18.45 10.97 -7.84
C SER A 15 -18.57 9.66 -8.59
N LEU A 16 -19.82 9.35 -8.90
CA LEU A 16 -20.28 8.31 -9.80
C LEU A 16 -19.79 8.66 -11.21
N MET A 17 -18.55 8.30 -11.54
CA MET A 17 -18.08 8.32 -12.93
C MET A 17 -18.34 6.95 -13.55
N LEU A 18 -19.59 6.72 -13.96
CA LEU A 18 -19.94 5.62 -14.84
C LEU A 18 -19.86 6.13 -16.29
N PHE A 19 -18.66 6.29 -16.82
CA PHE A 19 -18.48 6.41 -18.27
C PHE A 19 -18.18 5.01 -18.83
N GLY A 20 -19.21 4.47 -19.49
CA GLY A 20 -19.12 3.28 -20.32
C GLY A 20 -18.29 3.54 -21.57
N GLY A 21 -16.98 3.40 -21.42
CA GLY A 21 -16.04 3.02 -22.45
C GLY A 21 -15.04 2.14 -21.69
N GLY A 22 -14.82 0.91 -22.14
CA GLY A 22 -13.85 0.01 -21.51
C GLY A 22 -12.43 0.56 -21.71
N ALA A 23 -12.09 1.64 -21.00
CA ALA A 23 -10.72 2.05 -20.83
C ALA A 23 -10.05 0.91 -20.08
N SER A 24 -9.08 0.27 -20.71
CA SER A 24 -8.20 -0.68 -20.03
C SER A 24 -7.50 0.10 -18.91
N ILE A 25 -8.01 -0.03 -17.69
CA ILE A 25 -7.38 0.55 -16.52
C ILE A 25 -6.18 -0.33 -16.23
N PHE A 26 -4.98 0.22 -16.35
CA PHE A 26 -3.78 -0.44 -15.90
C PHE A 26 -3.85 -0.60 -14.39
N ARG A 27 -3.51 -1.78 -13.88
CA ARG A 27 -3.44 -2.01 -12.44
C ARG A 27 -2.02 -2.37 -12.04
N VAL A 28 -1.45 -1.54 -11.19
CA VAL A 28 -0.15 -1.73 -10.58
C VAL A 28 -0.35 -2.08 -9.11
N GLU A 29 0.11 -3.26 -8.73
CA GLU A 29 0.10 -3.73 -7.35
C GLU A 29 1.50 -3.64 -6.75
N TYR A 30 1.61 -3.40 -5.45
CA TYR A 30 2.90 -3.46 -4.75
C TYR A 30 2.90 -4.41 -3.56
N SER A 31 4.05 -5.02 -3.31
CA SER A 31 4.31 -5.89 -2.15
C SER A 31 5.68 -5.56 -1.55
N PRO A 32 5.82 -5.51 -0.21
CA PRO A 32 4.80 -5.73 0.81
C PRO A 32 3.77 -4.58 0.89
N SER A 33 2.62 -4.82 1.53
CA SER A 33 1.57 -3.80 1.71
C SER A 33 1.98 -2.63 2.60
N ASN A 34 2.95 -2.84 3.49
CA ASN A 34 3.53 -1.83 4.37
C ASN A 34 5.06 -1.84 4.18
N PRO A 35 5.58 -1.21 3.12
CA PRO A 35 7.00 -1.21 2.85
C PRO A 35 7.75 -0.37 3.89
N VAL A 36 8.95 -0.84 4.23
CA VAL A 36 9.87 -0.19 5.17
C VAL A 36 11.15 0.19 4.43
N VAL A 37 11.85 1.21 4.90
CA VAL A 37 13.18 1.58 4.37
C VAL A 37 14.11 0.37 4.31
N ASN A 38 14.94 0.30 3.26
CA ASN A 38 15.85 -0.80 2.93
C ASN A 38 15.15 -2.15 2.67
N GLN A 39 13.82 -2.14 2.50
CA GLN A 39 13.07 -3.29 2.04
C GLN A 39 12.88 -3.21 0.52
N GLU A 40 13.02 -4.35 -0.15
CA GLU A 40 12.67 -4.49 -1.56
C GLU A 40 11.15 -4.43 -1.72
N VAL A 41 10.69 -3.51 -2.57
CA VAL A 41 9.30 -3.37 -2.97
C VAL A 41 9.14 -3.89 -4.38
N THR A 42 8.27 -4.88 -4.55
CA THR A 42 7.94 -5.45 -5.86
C THR A 42 6.68 -4.80 -6.40
N PHE A 43 6.78 -4.23 -7.61
CA PHE A 43 5.65 -3.73 -8.39
C PHE A 43 5.23 -4.79 -9.39
N THR A 44 3.92 -5.01 -9.52
CA THR A 44 3.33 -5.96 -10.46
C THR A 44 2.26 -5.25 -11.29
N LEU A 45 2.49 -5.13 -12.58
CA LEU A 45 1.51 -4.65 -13.55
C LEU A 45 0.76 -5.85 -14.13
N THR A 46 -0.57 -5.85 -14.04
CA THR A 46 -1.42 -6.91 -14.59
C THR A 46 -2.04 -6.50 -15.92
N ASN A 47 -2.14 -7.44 -16.87
CA ASN A 47 -2.68 -7.24 -18.22
C ASN A 47 -1.95 -6.13 -19.02
N PRO A 48 -0.61 -6.14 -19.09
CA PRO A 48 0.13 -5.25 -19.96
C PRO A 48 -0.15 -5.59 -21.43
N ASN A 49 -0.02 -4.59 -22.30
CA ASN A 49 0.04 -4.83 -23.74
C ASN A 49 1.41 -5.44 -24.10
N GLU A 50 1.44 -6.51 -24.89
CA GLU A 50 2.68 -7.18 -25.30
C GLU A 50 3.58 -6.32 -26.20
N CYS A 51 3.03 -5.28 -26.85
CA CYS A 51 3.80 -4.41 -27.75
C CYS A 51 4.43 -3.19 -27.07
N GLN A 52 4.25 -3.05 -25.76
CA GLN A 52 4.71 -1.88 -25.00
C GLN A 52 5.68 -2.29 -23.90
N ASP A 53 6.69 -1.44 -23.71
CA ASP A 53 7.59 -1.52 -22.57
C ASP A 53 7.02 -0.68 -21.44
N TYR A 54 7.02 -1.26 -20.23
CA TYR A 54 6.47 -0.60 -19.05
C TYR A 54 7.58 -0.37 -18.04
N SER A 55 7.59 0.81 -17.45
CA SER A 55 8.48 1.13 -16.36
C SER A 55 7.78 1.92 -15.27
N ILE A 56 8.22 1.74 -14.04
CA ILE A 56 7.75 2.51 -12.90
C ILE A 56 8.70 3.69 -12.69
N VAL A 57 8.14 4.86 -12.47
CA VAL A 57 8.85 6.07 -12.05
C VAL A 57 8.57 6.26 -10.56
N PRO A 58 9.49 5.84 -9.67
CA PRO A 58 9.24 5.86 -8.23
C PRO A 58 9.29 7.26 -7.59
N PHE A 59 9.71 8.29 -8.35
CA PHE A 59 9.78 9.67 -7.87
C PHE A 59 9.58 10.66 -9.03
N VAL A 60 8.75 11.68 -8.80
CA VAL A 60 8.20 12.58 -9.85
C VAL A 60 9.25 13.40 -10.59
N ASP A 61 10.44 13.58 -10.00
CA ASP A 61 11.51 14.44 -10.52
C ASP A 61 12.64 13.68 -11.21
N ALA A 62 12.50 12.37 -11.46
CA ALA A 62 13.63 11.57 -11.88
C ALA A 62 13.62 10.99 -13.29
N VAL A 63 14.83 11.07 -13.83
CA VAL A 63 15.34 10.33 -14.99
C VAL A 63 15.39 8.82 -14.71
N PHE A 64 15.31 8.40 -13.45
CA PHE A 64 15.41 7.01 -13.06
C PHE A 64 14.07 6.28 -13.23
N VAL A 65 14.13 5.17 -13.97
CA VAL A 65 12.98 4.28 -14.19
C VAL A 65 13.33 2.87 -13.75
N VAL A 66 12.34 2.16 -13.21
CA VAL A 66 12.43 0.75 -12.88
C VAL A 66 11.79 -0.03 -14.02
N PRO A 67 12.56 -0.71 -14.88
CA PRO A 67 11.99 -1.51 -15.95
C PRO A 67 11.19 -2.68 -15.37
N LEU A 68 9.99 -2.91 -15.89
CA LEU A 68 9.18 -4.06 -15.51
C LEU A 68 9.48 -5.23 -16.46
N GLY A 69 10.10 -6.29 -15.93
CA GLY A 69 10.40 -7.51 -16.66
C GLY A 69 9.13 -8.30 -17.00
N GLU A 70 9.13 -8.98 -18.14
CA GLU A 70 8.00 -9.77 -18.62
C GLU A 70 7.88 -11.12 -17.90
N ASN A 71 6.68 -11.46 -17.45
CA ASN A 71 6.34 -12.79 -16.93
C ASN A 71 4.89 -13.15 -17.32
N GLY A 72 4.72 -13.62 -18.55
CA GLY A 72 3.40 -13.88 -19.13
C GLY A 72 2.54 -12.61 -19.15
N ASN A 73 1.31 -12.70 -18.64
CA ASN A 73 0.37 -11.56 -18.58
C ASN A 73 0.64 -10.59 -17.42
N THR A 74 1.82 -10.67 -16.81
CA THR A 74 2.23 -9.77 -15.74
C THR A 74 3.61 -9.19 -16.04
N ARG A 75 3.85 -7.96 -15.60
CA ARG A 75 5.18 -7.36 -15.63
C ARG A 75 5.59 -7.01 -14.22
N THR A 76 6.80 -7.36 -13.82
CA THR A 76 7.28 -7.17 -12.45
C THR A 76 8.61 -6.43 -12.41
N GLY A 77 8.77 -5.53 -11.45
CA GLY A 77 10.02 -4.85 -11.19
C GLY A 77 10.18 -4.59 -9.70
N THR A 78 11.41 -4.42 -9.25
CA THR A 78 11.69 -4.21 -7.83
C THR A 78 12.49 -2.93 -7.60
N PHE A 79 12.26 -2.29 -6.46
CA PHE A 79 12.94 -1.08 -6.04
C PHE A 79 13.10 -1.04 -4.53
N THR A 80 14.22 -0.50 -4.05
CA THR A 80 14.50 -0.34 -2.63
C THR A 80 14.57 1.14 -2.28
N TYR A 81 13.79 1.55 -1.28
CA TYR A 81 13.76 2.93 -0.79
C TYR A 81 14.77 3.11 0.34
N GLU A 82 15.66 4.09 0.21
CA GLU A 82 16.72 4.37 1.20
C GLU A 82 16.25 5.29 2.33
N ASP A 83 15.17 6.04 2.11
CA ASP A 83 14.62 7.00 3.07
C ASP A 83 13.14 6.72 3.37
N PRO A 84 12.65 7.03 4.57
CA PRO A 84 11.23 6.96 4.87
C PRO A 84 10.52 8.19 4.31
N GLY A 85 9.29 8.01 3.82
CA GLY A 85 8.53 9.12 3.27
C GLY A 85 7.33 8.70 2.44
N THR A 86 6.66 9.71 1.87
CA THR A 86 5.62 9.51 0.86
C THR A 86 6.24 9.71 -0.52
N TYR A 87 6.25 8.65 -1.30
CA TYR A 87 6.71 8.63 -2.69
C TYR A 87 5.51 8.73 -3.62
N HIS A 88 5.69 9.38 -4.76
CA HIS A 88 4.66 9.54 -5.77
C HIS A 88 5.06 8.71 -6.98
N ILE A 89 4.35 7.60 -7.17
CA ILE A 89 4.67 6.57 -8.17
C ILE A 89 3.89 6.87 -9.44
N SER A 90 4.57 6.86 -10.58
CA SER A 90 3.96 6.97 -11.91
C SER A 90 4.28 5.74 -12.76
N LEU A 91 3.40 5.43 -13.69
CA LEU A 91 3.61 4.41 -14.71
C LEU A 91 4.01 5.10 -16.02
N ASP A 92 5.18 4.74 -16.53
CA ASP A 92 5.73 5.22 -17.80
C ASP A 92 5.65 4.09 -18.82
N VAL A 93 5.10 4.40 -19.98
CA VAL A 93 4.92 3.47 -21.09
C VAL A 93 5.78 3.97 -22.24
N ASP A 94 6.71 3.11 -22.66
CA ASP A 94 7.53 3.32 -23.84
C ASP A 94 7.13 2.32 -24.92
N GLY A 95 7.23 2.73 -26.17
CA GLY A 95 6.95 1.87 -27.32
C GLY A 95 5.66 2.17 -28.08
N VAL A 96 5.59 1.55 -29.25
CA VAL A 96 4.54 1.79 -30.24
C VAL A 96 3.31 0.93 -29.88
N PRO A 97 2.08 1.47 -29.88
CA PRO A 97 0.89 0.61 -29.78
C PRO A 97 0.93 -0.46 -30.88
N CYS A 98 0.26 -1.61 -30.70
CA CYS A 98 0.27 -2.76 -31.65
C CYS A 98 -0.28 -2.47 -33.06
N ILE A 99 -0.39 -1.22 -33.48
CA ILE A 99 -0.77 -0.78 -34.82
C ILE A 99 0.43 -0.15 -35.54
N PRO A 100 0.65 -0.48 -36.83
CA PRO A 100 1.86 -0.09 -37.57
C PRO A 100 1.89 1.38 -38.03
N PHE A 101 1.10 2.29 -37.45
CA PHE A 101 1.07 3.69 -37.85
C PHE A 101 1.60 4.62 -36.74
N ARG A 102 2.88 4.97 -36.89
CA ARG A 102 3.69 6.04 -36.25
C ARG A 102 2.97 7.02 -35.29
N SER A 103 3.54 7.15 -34.08
CA SER A 103 4.45 8.26 -33.73
C SER A 103 5.66 7.66 -33.00
N ASN A 104 6.84 8.24 -33.16
CA ASN A 104 8.10 7.71 -32.65
C ASN A 104 8.34 8.24 -31.22
N ASN A 105 8.76 7.38 -30.28
CA ASN A 105 9.46 7.75 -29.04
C ASN A 105 8.75 8.76 -28.12
N ASP A 106 7.43 8.75 -28.08
CA ASP A 106 6.70 9.56 -27.10
C ASP A 106 6.53 8.69 -25.84
N ARG A 107 7.51 8.74 -24.93
CA ARG A 107 7.31 8.27 -23.55
C ARG A 107 6.06 8.95 -23.00
N GLU A 108 5.06 8.18 -22.64
CA GLU A 108 3.80 8.71 -22.12
C GLU A 108 3.58 8.23 -20.69
N LEU A 109 3.43 9.20 -19.78
CA LEU A 109 3.00 8.91 -18.42
C LEU A 109 1.51 8.60 -18.45
N VAL A 110 1.17 7.39 -18.00
CA VAL A 110 -0.20 6.89 -18.06
C VAL A 110 -1.10 7.73 -17.16
N SER A 111 -2.13 8.32 -17.76
CA SER A 111 -3.07 9.18 -17.04
C SER A 111 -4.08 8.42 -16.17
N ASN A 112 -4.37 7.18 -16.52
CA ASN A 112 -5.37 6.34 -15.85
C ASN A 112 -4.77 4.98 -15.47
N PHE A 113 -4.30 4.87 -14.23
CA PHE A 113 -3.94 3.58 -13.64
C PHE A 113 -4.42 3.50 -12.19
N GLU A 114 -4.71 2.28 -11.75
CA GLU A 114 -4.96 1.93 -10.36
C GLU A 114 -3.66 1.50 -9.70
N PHE A 115 -3.44 1.99 -8.48
CA PHE A 115 -2.28 1.65 -7.67
C PHE A 115 -2.70 1.27 -6.25
N GLY A 116 -2.16 0.18 -5.73
CA GLY A 116 -2.47 -0.29 -4.39
C GLY A 116 -1.63 -1.49 -3.96
N PRO A 117 -1.70 -1.90 -2.69
CA PRO A 117 -1.03 -3.10 -2.23
C PRO A 117 -1.69 -4.34 -2.87
N VAL A 118 -0.95 -5.46 -2.92
CA VAL A 118 -1.51 -6.75 -3.31
C VAL A 118 -2.73 -7.07 -2.43
N GLY A 119 -3.90 -7.25 -3.05
CA GLY A 119 -5.18 -7.50 -2.36
C GLY A 119 -5.99 -6.25 -2.00
N GLY A 120 -5.51 -5.05 -2.31
CA GLY A 120 -6.22 -3.78 -2.13
C GLY A 120 -6.13 -3.17 -0.72
N PRO A 121 -6.62 -1.92 -0.53
CA PRO A 121 -7.43 -1.12 -1.45
C PRO A 121 -6.62 -0.44 -2.56
N TYR A 122 -7.20 -0.33 -3.75
CA TYR A 122 -6.60 0.40 -4.88
C TYR A 122 -7.10 1.83 -4.93
N THR A 123 -6.24 2.73 -5.39
CA THR A 123 -6.53 4.14 -5.60
C THR A 123 -6.20 4.51 -7.04
N MET A 124 -7.06 5.32 -7.66
CA MET A 124 -6.77 5.88 -8.97
C MET A 124 -5.61 6.87 -8.86
N ALA A 125 -4.71 6.85 -9.84
CA ALA A 125 -3.70 7.89 -9.98
C ALA A 125 -4.37 9.26 -10.10
N VAL A 126 -3.76 10.26 -9.47
CA VAL A 126 -4.22 11.64 -9.48
C VAL A 126 -3.18 12.53 -10.13
N LEU A 127 -3.64 13.58 -10.81
CA LEU A 127 -2.76 14.58 -11.38
C LEU A 127 -2.13 15.41 -10.26
N GLN A 128 -0.80 15.33 -10.12
CA GLN A 128 -0.01 16.20 -9.27
C GLN A 128 0.96 17.03 -10.12
N GLY A 129 0.73 18.34 -10.19
CA GLY A 129 1.43 19.18 -11.15
C GLY A 129 1.09 18.76 -12.58
N ASN A 130 2.09 18.31 -13.34
CA ASN A 130 1.95 17.86 -14.72
C ASN A 130 2.02 16.33 -14.88
N VAL A 131 2.06 15.57 -13.77
CA VAL A 131 2.29 14.13 -13.79
C VAL A 131 1.18 13.39 -13.04
N PHE A 132 0.68 12.29 -13.61
CA PHE A 132 -0.26 11.39 -12.94
C PHE A 132 0.51 10.42 -12.04
N CYS A 133 0.20 10.42 -10.76
CA CYS A 133 0.89 9.58 -9.79
C CYS A 133 -0.05 9.10 -8.68
N SER A 134 0.38 8.07 -7.95
CA SER A 134 -0.30 7.57 -6.75
C SER A 134 0.67 7.49 -5.57
N PRO A 135 0.25 7.86 -4.35
CA PRO A 135 1.14 7.87 -3.20
C PRO A 135 1.47 6.44 -2.72
N LEU A 136 2.75 6.22 -2.43
CA LEU A 136 3.27 5.06 -1.71
C LEU A 136 3.92 5.55 -0.42
N ILE A 137 3.48 5.05 0.73
CA ILE A 137 4.06 5.39 2.03
C ILE A 137 5.08 4.34 2.40
N VAL A 138 6.34 4.75 2.59
CA VAL A 138 7.44 3.92 3.08
C VAL A 138 7.73 4.30 4.51
N ALA A 139 7.56 3.35 5.42
CA ALA A 139 7.74 3.57 6.84
C ALA A 139 9.23 3.51 7.23
N ALA A 140 9.61 4.27 8.27
CA ALA A 140 10.91 4.09 8.91
C ALA A 140 11.00 2.68 9.54
N PRO A 141 12.22 2.11 9.66
CA PRO A 141 12.42 0.86 10.38
C PRO A 141 11.85 0.97 11.79
N ALA A 142 11.10 -0.06 12.22
CA ALA A 142 10.57 -0.10 13.57
C ALA A 142 11.73 0.07 14.58
N PRO A 143 11.62 0.98 15.55
CA PRO A 143 12.67 1.16 16.55
C PRO A 143 12.95 -0.17 17.25
N ILE A 144 14.20 -0.64 17.20
CA ILE A 144 14.61 -1.80 17.97
C ILE A 144 14.45 -1.42 19.45
N PRO A 145 13.71 -2.20 20.27
CA PRO A 145 13.52 -1.85 21.66
C PRO A 145 14.88 -1.79 22.35
N THR A 146 15.12 -0.71 23.10
CA THR A 146 16.32 -0.58 23.92
C THR A 146 16.33 -1.65 25.01
N MET A 147 17.50 -1.97 25.60
CA MET A 147 17.57 -2.94 26.71
C MET A 147 16.64 -2.55 27.87
N THR A 148 16.42 -1.26 28.11
CA THR A 148 15.47 -0.77 29.12
C THR A 148 14.03 -1.09 28.75
N GLN A 149 13.64 -0.92 27.48
CA GLN A 149 12.29 -1.28 27.01
C GLN A 149 12.06 -2.79 27.05
N TRP A 150 13.08 -3.59 26.73
CA TRP A 150 13.03 -5.04 26.93
C TRP A 150 12.81 -5.40 28.40
N GLY A 151 13.51 -4.73 29.32
CA GLY A 151 13.30 -4.91 30.76
C GLY A 151 11.85 -4.62 31.19
N ILE A 152 11.26 -3.54 30.67
CA ILE A 152 9.86 -3.17 30.96
C ILE A 152 8.89 -4.22 30.39
N LEU A 153 9.08 -4.66 29.15
CA LEU A 153 8.24 -5.68 28.52
C LEU A 153 8.27 -7.01 29.30
N VAL A 154 9.46 -7.43 29.74
CA VAL A 154 9.62 -8.64 30.55
C VAL A 154 8.93 -8.49 31.90
N LEU A 155 9.07 -7.35 32.57
CA LEU A 155 8.39 -7.09 33.85
C LEU A 155 6.86 -7.10 33.71
N LEU A 156 6.33 -6.50 32.64
CA LEU A 156 4.89 -6.52 32.35
C LEU A 156 4.40 -7.95 32.09
N LEU A 157 5.13 -8.73 31.30
CA LEU A 157 4.82 -10.13 31.04
C LEU A 157 4.79 -10.97 32.33
N LEU A 158 5.81 -10.80 33.19
CA LEU A 158 5.88 -11.50 34.48
C LEU A 158 4.72 -11.09 35.41
N SER A 159 4.37 -9.81 35.45
CA SER A 159 3.24 -9.32 36.26
C SER A 159 1.90 -9.91 35.79
N ALA A 160 1.70 -10.05 34.48
CA ALA A 160 0.51 -10.66 33.91
C ALA A 160 0.42 -12.15 34.27
N ILE A 161 1.54 -12.88 34.19
CA ILE A 161 1.60 -14.31 34.59
C ILE A 161 1.25 -14.47 36.07
N VAL A 162 1.86 -13.67 36.95
CA VAL A 162 1.58 -13.73 38.40
C VAL A 162 0.10 -13.42 38.68
N GLY A 163 -0.48 -12.42 38.02
CA GLY A 163 -1.91 -12.10 38.16
C GLY A 163 -2.84 -13.25 37.76
N VAL A 164 -2.53 -13.96 36.67
CA VAL A 164 -3.29 -15.14 36.23
C VAL A 164 -3.18 -16.27 37.26
N VAL A 165 -1.96 -16.59 37.73
CA VAL A 165 -1.75 -17.63 38.75
C VAL A 165 -2.52 -17.31 40.03
N TYR A 166 -2.51 -16.05 40.48
CA TYR A 166 -3.21 -15.63 41.68
C TYR A 166 -4.73 -15.81 41.55
N LYS A 167 -5.30 -15.44 40.39
CA LYS A 167 -6.72 -15.61 40.11
C LYS A 167 -7.13 -17.08 40.12
N PHE A 168 -6.34 -17.96 39.51
CA PHE A 168 -6.60 -19.41 39.54
C PHE A 168 -6.48 -20.02 40.95
N SER A 169 -5.54 -19.54 41.77
CA SER A 169 -5.37 -20.01 43.15
C SER A 169 -6.53 -19.63 44.07
N SER A 170 -7.27 -18.56 43.76
CA SER A 170 -8.37 -18.05 44.60
C SER A 170 -9.75 -18.68 44.33
N SER A 171 -9.87 -19.58 43.34
CA SER A 171 -11.16 -20.21 43.05
C SER A 171 -11.63 -21.08 44.23
N PRO A 172 -12.84 -20.83 44.77
CA PRO A 172 -13.34 -21.56 45.92
C PRO A 172 -13.52 -23.03 45.58
N LYS A 173 -12.99 -23.92 46.43
CA LYS A 173 -13.23 -25.36 46.31
C LYS A 173 -14.74 -25.60 46.41
N VAL A 174 -15.36 -26.08 45.33
CA VAL A 174 -16.75 -26.54 45.34
C VAL A 174 -16.82 -27.70 46.32
N ASN A 175 -17.43 -27.46 47.48
CA ASN A 175 -17.65 -28.47 48.49
C ASN A 175 -18.83 -29.32 48.03
N ILE A 176 -18.55 -30.45 47.40
CA ILE A 176 -19.56 -31.45 47.02
C ILE A 176 -19.96 -32.19 48.30
N GLY A 177 -20.70 -31.50 49.16
CA GLY A 177 -21.34 -32.07 50.33
C GLY A 177 -22.50 -32.94 49.89
N ALA A 178 -22.40 -34.22 50.22
CA ALA A 178 -23.33 -35.29 49.91
C ALA A 178 -24.80 -34.92 50.14
N GLN A 179 -25.63 -35.13 49.11
CA GLN A 179 -27.07 -35.33 49.30
C GLN A 179 -27.29 -36.80 49.63
N HIS A 180 -27.90 -37.03 50.79
CA HIS A 180 -28.31 -38.32 51.30
C HIS A 180 -29.81 -38.29 51.56
#